data_AF-A0A6C0HZF4-F1
#
_entry.id   AF-A0A6C0HZF4-F1
#
_cell.length_a   1.000
_cell.length_b   1.000
_cell.length_c   1.000
_cell.angle_alpha   90.00
_cell.angle_beta   90.00
_cell.angle_gamma   90.00
#
_symmetry.space_group_name_H-M   'P 1'
#
loop_
_entity.id
_entity.type
_entity.pdbx_description
1 polymer ?
#
loop_
_entity_poly.entity_id
_entity_poly.type
_entity_poly.pdbx_seq_one_letter_code
_entity_poly.pdbx_strand_id
1 'polypeptide(L)'
;MKDYLFPFSTCEKPKKGIAQPWSVAVNVLSIFIILYFLFQVKQWYSFLLIFSLLIFECVHTFSHVIHLPNYLQLNIIHTLAYFVNFCYLIAFYNLTKKSPSALFITYLFVLLCIDVYAFFFLSFVYYFSSSLLIFFSILTYYYQYIPKDKQNYILIILALGVTIMALFYNEKLNCGKMLSLMPNFPFHAVLEIAGLLIFYFICKFFTL
;
A
#
# COMPACT_ATOMS: atom_id res chain seq x y z
N MET A 1 5.29 5.70 -24.69
CA MET A 1 4.45 5.37 -23.52
C MET A 1 3.05 5.83 -23.83
N LYS A 2 2.11 4.92 -24.16
CA LYS A 2 0.68 5.28 -24.34
C LYS A 2 0.05 5.47 -22.95
N ASP A 3 -0.89 6.41 -22.88
CA ASP A 3 -1.45 7.07 -21.69
C ASP A 3 -2.10 6.13 -20.64
N TYR A 4 -1.28 5.43 -19.84
CA TYR A 4 -1.76 4.79 -18.61
C TYR A 4 -1.90 5.88 -17.54
N LEU A 5 -3.12 6.38 -17.35
CA LEU A 5 -3.47 7.36 -16.31
C LEU A 5 -3.84 6.59 -15.05
N PHE A 6 -2.94 6.35 -14.10
CA PHE A 6 -3.34 5.75 -12.81
C PHE A 6 -3.80 6.87 -11.85
N PRO A 7 -4.97 6.74 -11.19
CA PRO A 7 -5.80 5.55 -11.06
C PRO A 7 -7.00 5.55 -12.04
N PHE A 8 -6.98 6.35 -13.10
CA PHE A 8 -8.08 6.50 -14.08
C PHE A 8 -8.14 5.42 -15.18
N SER A 9 -7.14 4.55 -15.22
CA SER A 9 -7.05 3.35 -16.07
C SER A 9 -7.34 2.08 -15.27
N THR A 10 -7.98 2.27 -14.12
CA THR A 10 -8.52 1.22 -13.27
C THR A 10 -9.89 0.77 -13.74
N CYS A 11 -10.41 -0.29 -13.14
CA CYS A 11 -11.76 -0.78 -13.36
C CYS A 11 -12.81 -0.06 -12.50
N GLU A 12 -12.66 1.25 -12.33
CA GLU A 12 -13.70 2.15 -11.88
C GLU A 12 -13.83 3.30 -12.88
N LYS A 13 -14.99 3.41 -13.55
CA LYS A 13 -15.19 4.43 -14.58
C LYS A 13 -15.21 5.83 -13.96
N PRO A 14 -14.38 6.78 -14.46
CA PRO A 14 -14.36 8.13 -13.95
C PRO A 14 -15.72 8.84 -14.07
N LYS A 15 -16.11 9.60 -13.03
CA LYS A 15 -17.31 10.47 -13.04
C LYS A 15 -16.95 11.95 -13.01
N LYS A 16 -17.92 12.81 -13.37
CA LYS A 16 -17.78 14.27 -13.22
C LYS A 16 -17.78 14.64 -11.73
N GLY A 17 -16.87 15.52 -11.33
CA GLY A 17 -16.67 15.89 -9.93
C GLY A 17 -15.63 15.00 -9.28
N ILE A 18 -16.06 14.03 -8.49
CA ILE A 18 -15.17 13.01 -7.91
C ILE A 18 -14.92 11.93 -8.95
N ALA A 19 -13.66 11.75 -9.34
CA ALA A 19 -13.30 10.80 -10.37
C ALA A 19 -13.70 9.36 -10.03
N GLN A 20 -13.27 8.85 -8.87
CA GLN A 20 -13.50 7.46 -8.46
C GLN A 20 -14.21 7.43 -7.10
N PRO A 21 -15.53 7.73 -7.05
CA PRO A 21 -16.24 7.95 -5.80
C PRO A 21 -16.28 6.74 -4.86
N TRP A 22 -16.26 5.51 -5.38
CA TRP A 22 -16.27 4.33 -4.53
C TRP A 22 -14.92 4.10 -3.87
N SER A 23 -13.83 4.23 -4.64
CA SER A 23 -12.47 4.18 -4.09
C SER A 23 -12.25 5.30 -3.07
N VAL A 24 -12.69 6.54 -3.36
CA VAL A 24 -12.65 7.65 -2.39
C VAL A 24 -13.40 7.32 -1.11
N ALA A 25 -14.60 6.74 -1.18
CA ALA A 25 -15.38 6.39 0.00
C ALA A 25 -14.66 5.37 0.89
N VAL A 26 -14.04 4.35 0.29
CA VAL A 26 -13.27 3.33 1.01
C VAL A 26 -12.03 3.96 1.66
N ASN A 27 -11.29 4.79 0.93
CA ASN A 27 -10.04 5.37 1.45
C ASN A 27 -10.31 6.44 2.54
N VAL A 28 -11.41 7.18 2.44
CA VAL A 28 -11.89 8.05 3.52
C VAL A 28 -12.19 7.24 4.79
N LEU A 29 -12.81 6.07 4.64
CA LEU A 29 -13.02 5.16 5.78
C LEU A 29 -11.68 4.66 6.35
N SER A 30 -10.72 4.29 5.49
CA SER A 30 -9.35 3.94 5.91
C SER A 30 -8.71 5.06 6.73
N ILE A 31 -8.81 6.32 6.27
CA ILE A 31 -8.28 7.49 6.98
C ILE A 31 -8.88 7.59 8.39
N PHE A 32 -10.20 7.44 8.55
CA PHE A 32 -10.83 7.49 9.87
C PHE A 32 -10.38 6.35 10.79
N ILE A 33 -10.20 5.14 10.25
CA ILE A 33 -9.68 4.00 11.00
C ILE A 33 -8.24 4.27 11.44
N ILE A 34 -7.38 4.75 10.54
CA ILE A 34 -5.98 5.09 10.85
C ILE A 34 -5.92 6.18 11.92
N LEU A 35 -6.72 7.25 11.78
CA LEU A 35 -6.83 8.32 12.78
C LEU A 35 -7.25 7.79 14.15
N TYR A 36 -8.27 6.93 14.21
CA TYR A 36 -8.72 6.32 15.45
C TYR A 36 -7.59 5.59 16.18
N PHE A 37 -6.79 4.79 15.47
CA PHE A 37 -5.65 4.11 16.05
C PHE A 37 -4.52 5.08 16.42
N LEU A 38 -4.25 6.10 15.59
CA LEU A 38 -3.21 7.09 15.85
C LEU A 38 -3.37 7.76 17.21
N PHE A 39 -4.61 8.08 17.62
CA PHE A 39 -4.92 8.64 18.94
C PHE A 39 -4.70 7.69 20.12
N GLN A 40 -4.60 6.39 19.87
CA GLN A 40 -4.36 5.37 20.91
C GLN A 40 -2.89 4.98 21.05
N VAL A 41 -2.04 5.39 20.10
CA VAL A 41 -0.63 5.00 20.10
C VAL A 41 0.11 5.63 21.27
N LYS A 42 0.80 4.79 22.04
CA LYS A 42 1.65 5.22 23.17
C LYS A 42 3.12 5.34 22.80
N GLN A 43 3.55 4.64 21.75
CA GLN A 43 4.96 4.49 21.40
C GLN A 43 5.31 5.34 20.17
N TRP A 44 6.37 6.13 20.26
CA TRP A 44 6.75 7.08 19.20
C TRP A 44 6.99 6.41 17.83
N TYR A 45 7.58 5.20 17.82
CA TYR A 45 7.90 4.48 16.59
C TYR A 45 6.63 3.94 15.91
N SER A 46 5.63 3.58 16.72
CA SER A 46 4.31 3.17 16.22
C SER A 46 3.53 4.40 15.72
N PHE A 47 3.70 5.55 16.38
CA PHE A 47 3.09 6.80 15.97
C PHE A 47 3.65 7.23 14.61
N LEU A 48 4.97 7.18 14.44
CA LEU A 48 5.64 7.49 13.18
C LEU A 48 5.12 6.62 12.03
N LEU A 49 4.98 5.31 12.25
CA LEU A 49 4.44 4.39 11.25
C LEU A 49 2.98 4.71 10.93
N ILE A 50 2.10 4.80 11.92
CA ILE A 50 0.67 5.03 11.69
C ILE A 50 0.42 6.42 11.08
N PHE A 51 1.21 7.42 11.47
CA PHE A 51 1.16 8.76 10.88
C PHE A 51 1.65 8.77 9.42
N SER A 52 2.70 8.01 9.08
CA SER A 52 3.14 7.90 7.68
C SER A 52 2.10 7.19 6.81
N LEU A 53 1.40 6.17 7.34
CA LEU A 53 0.25 5.55 6.67
C LEU A 53 -0.90 6.55 6.47
N LEU A 54 -1.19 7.39 7.46
CA LEU A 54 -2.21 8.44 7.33
C LEU A 54 -1.88 9.42 6.20
N ILE A 55 -0.62 9.91 6.12
CA ILE A 55 -0.19 10.80 5.05
C ILE A 55 -0.32 10.11 3.69
N PHE A 56 0.17 8.87 3.60
CA PHE A 56 0.05 8.07 2.38
C PHE A 56 -1.41 7.98 1.93
N GLU A 57 -2.32 7.61 2.84
CA GLU A 57 -3.71 7.40 2.50
C GLU A 57 -4.47 8.69 2.17
N CYS A 58 -4.15 9.81 2.84
CA CYS A 58 -4.68 11.12 2.48
C CYS A 58 -4.30 11.52 1.05
N VAL A 59 -3.04 11.31 0.67
CA VAL A 59 -2.55 11.61 -0.68
C VAL A 59 -3.14 10.64 -1.71
N HIS A 60 -3.21 9.35 -1.37
CA HIS A 60 -3.83 8.33 -2.21
C HIS A 60 -5.31 8.63 -2.46
N THR A 61 -6.07 8.96 -1.42
CA THR A 61 -7.47 9.42 -1.52
C THR A 61 -7.60 10.64 -2.40
N PHE A 62 -6.74 11.65 -2.22
CA PHE A 62 -6.75 12.86 -3.05
C PHE A 62 -6.56 12.53 -4.54
N SER A 63 -5.72 11.54 -4.84
CA SER A 63 -5.46 11.08 -6.21
C SER A 63 -6.67 10.42 -6.89
N HIS A 64 -7.61 9.87 -6.11
CA HIS A 64 -8.89 9.36 -6.61
C HIS A 64 -9.98 10.43 -6.75
N VAL A 65 -9.78 11.61 -6.14
CA VAL A 65 -10.72 12.74 -6.27
C VAL A 65 -10.40 13.53 -7.54
N ILE A 66 -9.12 13.91 -7.72
CA ILE A 66 -8.68 14.82 -8.79
C ILE A 66 -7.59 14.15 -9.62
N HIS A 67 -7.64 14.36 -10.94
CA HIS A 67 -6.58 13.96 -11.84
C HIS A 67 -5.34 14.85 -11.67
N LEU A 68 -4.28 14.29 -11.06
CA LEU A 68 -2.96 14.89 -11.10
C LEU A 68 -2.20 14.41 -12.36
N PRO A 69 -1.28 15.20 -12.91
CA PRO A 69 -0.41 14.73 -13.98
C PRO A 69 0.32 13.45 -13.55
N ASN A 70 0.22 12.39 -14.36
CA ASN A 70 0.66 11.04 -14.02
C ASN A 70 2.04 10.98 -13.36
N TYR A 71 3.03 11.66 -13.93
CA TYR A 71 4.40 11.62 -13.43
C TYR A 71 4.49 12.16 -11.99
N LEU A 72 3.75 13.22 -11.67
CA LEU A 72 3.79 13.87 -10.37
C LEU A 72 3.12 12.99 -9.32
N GLN A 73 1.93 12.50 -9.62
CA GLN A 73 1.18 11.63 -8.70
C GLN A 73 1.96 10.36 -8.40
N LEU A 74 2.50 9.73 -9.45
CA LEU A 74 3.29 8.52 -9.35
C LEU A 74 4.55 8.74 -8.50
N ASN A 75 5.29 9.83 -8.73
CA ASN A 75 6.46 10.19 -7.93
C ASN A 75 6.11 10.38 -6.45
N ILE A 76 5.01 11.08 -6.15
CA ILE A 76 4.61 11.37 -4.76
C ILE A 76 4.22 10.08 -4.04
N ILE A 77 3.31 9.28 -4.62
CA ILE A 77 2.84 8.03 -4.01
C ILE A 77 4.00 7.06 -3.81
N HIS A 78 4.88 6.93 -4.81
CA HIS A 78 6.05 6.05 -4.73
C HIS A 78 7.04 6.48 -3.65
N THR A 79 7.32 7.77 -3.56
CA THR A 79 8.19 8.32 -2.51
C THR A 79 7.61 8.09 -1.11
N LEU A 80 6.29 8.28 -0.95
CA LEU A 80 5.60 7.99 0.30
C LEU A 80 5.65 6.49 0.65
N ALA A 81 5.55 5.60 -0.33
CA ALA A 81 5.68 4.16 -0.10
C ALA A 81 7.07 3.79 0.43
N TYR A 82 8.14 4.40 -0.08
CA TYR A 82 9.49 4.22 0.50
C TYR A 82 9.58 4.74 1.92
N PHE A 83 9.00 5.91 2.20
CA PHE A 83 8.98 6.47 3.55
C PHE A 83 8.22 5.57 4.53
N VAL A 84 7.07 5.01 4.13
CA VAL A 84 6.31 4.04 4.92
C VAL A 84 7.14 2.77 5.18
N ASN A 85 7.80 2.20 4.17
CA ASN A 85 8.70 1.04 4.34
C ASN A 85 9.86 1.33 5.30
N PHE A 86 10.42 2.53 5.24
CA PHE A 86 11.43 2.97 6.20
C PHE A 86 10.86 3.06 7.63
N CYS A 87 9.65 3.61 7.79
CA CYS A 87 8.96 3.65 9.08
C CYS A 87 8.68 2.24 9.63
N TYR A 88 8.38 1.26 8.77
CA TYR A 88 8.27 -0.14 9.17
C TYR A 88 9.57 -0.69 9.75
N LEU A 89 10.71 -0.47 9.08
CA LEU A 89 12.01 -0.90 9.59
C LEU A 89 12.27 -0.31 10.98
N ILE A 90 12.01 0.98 11.17
CA ILE A 90 12.14 1.65 12.48
C ILE A 90 11.20 1.02 13.51
N ALA A 91 9.93 0.82 13.16
CA ALA A 91 8.93 0.29 14.08
C ALA A 91 9.26 -1.15 14.51
N PHE A 92 9.61 -2.03 13.58
CA PHE A 92 9.99 -3.40 13.90
C PHE A 92 11.32 -3.50 14.65
N TYR A 93 12.32 -2.71 14.28
CA TYR A 93 13.57 -2.62 15.05
C TYR A 93 13.29 -2.23 16.50
N ASN A 94 12.48 -1.20 16.72
CA ASN A 94 12.16 -0.73 18.07
C ASN A 94 11.29 -1.69 18.87
N LEU A 95 10.37 -2.40 18.20
CA LEU A 95 9.50 -3.40 18.81
C LEU A 95 10.28 -4.65 19.23
N THR A 96 11.13 -5.18 18.36
CA THR A 96 11.82 -6.46 18.55
C THR A 96 13.21 -6.32 19.18
N LYS A 97 13.77 -5.11 19.17
CA LYS A 97 15.18 -4.83 19.51
C LYS A 97 16.18 -5.63 18.68
N LYS A 98 15.79 -6.05 17.47
CA LYS A 98 16.65 -6.78 16.53
C LYS A 98 17.01 -5.91 15.35
N SER A 99 18.31 -5.59 15.22
CA SER A 99 18.86 -4.93 14.05
C SER A 99 18.79 -5.84 12.83
N PRO A 100 18.43 -5.33 11.65
CA PRO A 100 18.53 -6.11 10.43
C PRO A 100 20.00 -6.50 10.14
N SER A 101 20.22 -7.71 9.67
CA SER A 101 21.57 -8.19 9.32
C SER A 101 22.10 -7.45 8.09
N ALA A 102 23.42 -7.35 7.97
CA ALA A 102 24.05 -6.72 6.80
C ALA A 102 23.57 -7.38 5.48
N LEU A 103 23.46 -8.71 5.46
CA LEU A 103 22.93 -9.44 4.31
C LEU A 103 21.52 -9.01 3.94
N PHE A 104 20.63 -8.85 4.92
CA PHE A 104 19.26 -8.42 4.68
C PHE A 104 19.19 -6.96 4.22
N ILE A 105 20.03 -6.08 4.76
CA ILE A 105 20.15 -4.69 4.30
C ILE A 105 20.62 -4.64 2.84
N THR A 106 21.65 -5.41 2.48
CA THR A 106 22.12 -5.52 1.09
C THR A 106 21.01 -6.04 0.18
N TYR A 107 20.25 -7.04 0.63
CA TYR A 107 19.10 -7.55 -0.12
C TYR A 107 18.02 -6.48 -0.35
N LEU A 108 17.64 -5.72 0.69
CA LEU A 108 16.69 -4.62 0.55
C LEU A 108 17.20 -3.52 -0.38
N PHE A 109 18.51 -3.22 -0.33
CA PHE A 109 19.11 -2.24 -1.23
C PHE A 109 19.04 -2.70 -2.70
N VAL A 110 19.30 -3.99 -2.97
CA VAL A 110 19.14 -4.56 -4.32
C VAL A 110 17.68 -4.47 -4.78
N LEU A 111 16.71 -4.81 -3.92
CA LEU A 111 15.29 -4.65 -4.25
C LEU A 111 14.92 -3.20 -4.53
N LEU A 112 15.43 -2.24 -3.75
CA LEU A 112 15.23 -0.82 -3.98
C LEU A 112 15.80 -0.38 -5.34
N CYS A 113 16.98 -0.85 -5.71
CA CYS A 113 17.54 -0.58 -7.05
C CYS A 113 16.67 -1.17 -8.17
N ILE A 114 16.14 -2.38 -7.99
CA ILE A 114 15.20 -3.00 -8.94
C ILE A 114 13.91 -2.18 -9.03
N ASP A 115 13.39 -1.69 -7.90
CA ASP A 115 12.18 -0.88 -7.85
C ASP A 115 12.37 0.47 -8.55
N VAL A 116 13.47 1.17 -8.26
CA VAL A 116 13.85 2.41 -8.96
C VAL A 116 14.02 2.17 -10.45
N TYR A 117 14.66 1.06 -10.86
CA TYR A 117 14.76 0.71 -12.27
C TYR A 117 13.38 0.47 -12.89
N ALA A 118 12.51 -0.30 -12.23
CA ALA A 118 11.16 -0.57 -12.69
C ALA A 118 10.33 0.71 -12.83
N PHE A 119 10.51 1.65 -11.90
CA PHE A 119 9.85 2.94 -11.90
C PHE A 119 10.17 3.77 -13.16
N PHE A 120 11.44 3.82 -13.57
CA PHE A 120 11.85 4.63 -14.72
C PHE A 120 11.70 3.92 -16.07
N PHE A 121 11.81 2.59 -16.11
CA PHE A 121 11.98 1.86 -17.37
C PHE A 121 10.89 0.83 -17.65
N LEU A 122 10.10 0.42 -16.67
CA LEU A 122 9.09 -0.63 -16.81
C LEU A 122 7.67 -0.10 -16.63
N SER A 123 6.68 -0.98 -16.88
CA SER A 123 5.28 -0.65 -16.65
C SER A 123 4.95 -0.56 -15.15
N PHE A 124 3.86 0.16 -14.84
CA PHE A 124 3.39 0.39 -13.46
C PHE A 124 3.33 -0.89 -12.60
N VAL A 125 2.95 -2.01 -13.22
CA VAL A 125 2.79 -3.30 -12.55
C VAL A 125 4.10 -3.78 -11.90
N TYR A 126 5.23 -3.54 -12.55
CA TYR A 126 6.53 -4.01 -12.07
C TYR A 126 6.98 -3.25 -10.84
N TYR A 127 6.89 -1.92 -10.86
CA TYR A 127 7.33 -1.13 -9.71
C TYR A 127 6.36 -1.33 -8.51
N PHE A 128 5.04 -1.44 -8.76
CA PHE A 128 4.08 -1.80 -7.72
C PHE A 128 4.42 -3.15 -7.07
N SER A 129 4.81 -4.13 -7.90
CA SER A 129 5.22 -5.44 -7.42
C SER A 129 6.52 -5.39 -6.62
N SER A 130 7.53 -4.64 -7.04
CA SER A 130 8.77 -4.49 -6.28
C SER A 130 8.57 -3.76 -4.96
N SER A 131 7.72 -2.73 -4.92
CA SER A 131 7.39 -2.02 -3.68
C SER A 131 6.70 -2.94 -2.67
N LEU A 132 5.77 -3.79 -3.12
CA LEU A 132 5.15 -4.83 -2.29
C LEU A 132 6.16 -5.89 -1.82
N LEU A 133 7.13 -6.27 -2.67
CA LEU A 133 8.18 -7.21 -2.28
C LEU A 133 9.08 -6.64 -1.19
N ILE A 134 9.42 -5.34 -1.23
CA ILE A 134 10.16 -4.67 -0.15
C ILE A 134 9.36 -4.78 1.16
N PHE A 135 8.07 -4.46 1.12
CA PHE A 135 7.18 -4.56 2.28
C PHE A 135 7.11 -5.99 2.84
N PHE A 136 6.88 -6.99 1.99
CA PHE A 136 6.84 -8.40 2.41
C PHE A 136 8.16 -8.88 2.99
N SER A 137 9.28 -8.42 2.43
CA SER A 137 10.61 -8.74 2.92
C SER A 137 10.82 -8.25 4.34
N ILE A 138 10.37 -7.03 4.65
CA ILE A 138 10.44 -6.47 6.01
C ILE A 138 9.60 -7.31 6.98
N LEU A 139 8.34 -7.60 6.62
CA LEU A 139 7.44 -8.39 7.46
C LEU A 139 7.98 -9.80 7.75
N THR A 140 8.44 -10.50 6.70
CA THR A 140 8.95 -11.87 6.80
C THR A 140 10.26 -11.94 7.58
N TYR A 141 11.16 -10.97 7.40
CA TYR A 141 12.41 -10.90 8.16
C TYR A 141 12.16 -10.80 9.67
N TYR A 142 11.21 -9.95 10.07
CA TYR A 142 10.88 -9.72 11.47
C TYR A 142 9.94 -10.75 12.08
N TYR A 143 9.25 -11.56 11.25
CA TYR A 143 8.24 -12.54 11.68
C TYR A 143 8.68 -13.40 12.87
N GLN A 144 9.88 -13.98 12.80
CA GLN A 144 10.41 -14.88 13.84
C GLN A 144 10.70 -14.18 15.18
N TYR A 145 10.86 -12.85 15.18
CA TYR A 145 11.15 -12.06 16.37
C TYR A 145 9.90 -11.47 17.02
N ILE A 146 8.74 -11.61 16.36
CA ILE A 146 7.46 -11.11 16.85
C ILE A 146 6.83 -12.14 17.80
N PRO A 147 6.21 -11.72 18.92
CA PRO A 147 5.46 -12.60 19.82
C PRO A 147 4.42 -13.46 19.07
N LYS A 148 4.29 -14.74 19.45
CA LYS A 148 3.44 -15.72 18.74
C LYS A 148 1.96 -15.29 18.64
N ASP A 149 1.45 -14.64 19.67
CA ASP A 149 0.09 -14.07 19.72
C ASP A 149 -0.14 -12.97 18.67
N LYS A 150 0.93 -12.29 18.23
CA LYS A 150 0.88 -11.25 17.20
C LYS A 150 1.28 -11.72 15.80
N GLN A 151 1.89 -12.91 15.66
CA GLN A 151 2.31 -13.46 14.36
C GLN A 151 1.14 -13.65 13.38
N ASN A 152 -0.05 -14.00 13.88
CA ASN A 152 -1.24 -14.16 13.05
C ASN A 152 -1.60 -12.87 12.28
N TYR A 153 -1.38 -11.68 12.86
CA TYR A 153 -1.62 -10.42 12.15
C TYR A 153 -0.69 -10.28 10.94
N ILE A 154 0.58 -10.67 11.07
CA ILE A 154 1.54 -10.63 9.97
C ILE A 154 1.13 -11.58 8.85
N LEU A 155 0.70 -12.79 9.19
CA LEU A 155 0.21 -13.76 8.19
C LEU A 155 -1.03 -13.24 7.46
N ILE A 156 -1.97 -12.62 8.18
CA ILE A 156 -3.16 -12.00 7.58
C ILE A 156 -2.75 -10.86 6.64
N ILE A 157 -1.84 -9.98 7.06
CA ILE A 157 -1.34 -8.87 6.24
C ILE A 157 -0.66 -9.39 4.96
N LEU A 158 0.17 -10.43 5.06
CA LEU A 158 0.81 -11.05 3.90
C LEU A 158 -0.21 -11.67 2.94
N ALA A 159 -1.20 -12.40 3.47
CA ALA A 159 -2.26 -13.01 2.66
C ALA A 159 -3.11 -11.95 1.93
N LEU A 160 -3.46 -10.85 2.63
CA LEU A 160 -4.16 -9.72 2.03
C LEU A 160 -3.29 -9.02 0.97
N GLY A 161 -1.99 -8.85 1.21
CA GLY A 161 -1.08 -8.27 0.23
C GLY A 161 -0.99 -9.10 -1.05
N VAL A 162 -0.91 -10.43 -0.94
CA VAL A 162 -0.97 -11.34 -2.09
C VAL A 162 -2.31 -11.22 -2.80
N THR A 163 -3.40 -11.08 -2.06
CA THR A 163 -4.74 -10.87 -2.62
C THR A 163 -4.82 -9.56 -3.41
N ILE A 164 -4.29 -8.45 -2.87
CA ILE A 164 -4.22 -7.17 -3.58
C ILE A 164 -3.42 -7.31 -4.86
N MET A 165 -2.25 -7.97 -4.81
CA MET A 165 -1.44 -8.20 -6.00
C MET A 165 -2.25 -8.98 -7.06
N ALA A 166 -2.89 -10.09 -6.69
CA ALA A 166 -3.71 -10.89 -7.60
C ALA A 166 -4.89 -10.08 -8.20
N LEU A 167 -5.60 -9.30 -7.38
CA LEU A 167 -6.68 -8.44 -7.83
C LEU A 167 -6.18 -7.36 -8.79
N PHE A 168 -5.02 -6.75 -8.51
CA PHE A 168 -4.40 -5.74 -9.34
C PHE A 168 -3.95 -6.29 -10.71
N TYR A 169 -3.32 -7.46 -10.74
CA TYR A 169 -2.99 -8.14 -12.00
C TYR A 169 -4.24 -8.49 -12.80
N ASN A 170 -5.29 -9.00 -12.13
CA ASN A 170 -6.56 -9.27 -12.79
C ASN A 170 -7.18 -8.01 -13.37
N GLU A 171 -7.18 -6.91 -12.61
CA GLU A 171 -7.66 -5.61 -13.06
C GLU A 171 -6.92 -5.16 -14.32
N LYS A 172 -5.59 -5.20 -14.28
CA LYS A 172 -4.74 -4.79 -15.41
C LYS A 172 -4.98 -5.60 -16.67
N LEU A 173 -5.18 -6.90 -16.55
CA LEU A 173 -5.31 -7.82 -17.69
C LEU A 173 -6.75 -7.91 -18.23
N ASN A 174 -7.75 -7.85 -17.35
CA ASN A 174 -9.12 -8.21 -17.67
C ASN A 174 -10.11 -7.03 -17.62
N CYS A 175 -9.66 -5.80 -17.38
CA CYS A 175 -10.56 -4.67 -17.14
C CYS A 175 -11.65 -4.48 -18.20
N GLY A 176 -11.27 -4.50 -19.47
CA GLY A 176 -12.21 -4.32 -20.57
C GLY A 176 -13.33 -5.35 -20.57
N LYS A 177 -13.01 -6.62 -20.26
CA LYS A 177 -13.99 -7.71 -20.15
C LYS A 177 -14.85 -7.59 -18.89
N MET A 178 -14.25 -7.19 -17.77
CA MET A 178 -14.99 -6.98 -16.51
C MET A 178 -16.01 -5.85 -16.65
N LEU A 179 -15.62 -4.73 -17.26
CA LEU A 179 -16.50 -3.59 -17.51
C LEU A 179 -17.48 -3.82 -18.68
N SER A 180 -17.27 -4.81 -19.55
CA SER A 180 -18.30 -5.17 -20.54
C SER A 180 -19.40 -6.04 -19.91
N LEU A 181 -19.06 -6.90 -18.95
CA LEU A 181 -20.01 -7.74 -18.22
C LEU A 181 -20.76 -6.98 -17.13
N MET A 182 -20.06 -6.13 -16.38
CA MET A 182 -20.63 -5.32 -15.29
C MET A 182 -20.18 -3.85 -15.42
N PRO A 183 -20.81 -3.06 -16.31
CA PRO A 183 -20.34 -1.74 -16.71
C PRO A 183 -20.29 -0.67 -15.60
N ASN A 184 -21.04 -0.87 -14.52
CA ASN A 184 -21.20 0.09 -13.43
C ASN A 184 -20.64 -0.42 -12.10
N PHE A 185 -20.06 -1.62 -12.08
CA PHE A 185 -19.50 -2.19 -10.86
C PHE A 185 -18.10 -1.60 -10.58
N PRO A 186 -17.83 -1.10 -9.36
CA PRO A 186 -16.56 -0.46 -9.02
C PRO A 186 -15.51 -1.49 -8.60
N PHE A 187 -14.96 -2.22 -9.57
CA PHE A 187 -14.00 -3.28 -9.26
C PHE A 187 -12.75 -2.77 -8.54
N HIS A 188 -12.29 -1.56 -8.86
CA HIS A 188 -11.11 -0.99 -8.21
C HIS A 188 -11.32 -0.79 -6.70
N ALA A 189 -12.52 -0.38 -6.28
CA ALA A 189 -12.86 -0.23 -4.87
C ALA A 189 -12.76 -1.56 -4.08
N VAL A 190 -12.84 -2.72 -4.75
CA VAL A 190 -12.61 -4.03 -4.10
C VAL A 190 -11.14 -4.19 -3.68
N LEU A 191 -10.20 -3.68 -4.48
CA LEU A 191 -8.79 -3.64 -4.10
C LEU A 191 -8.59 -2.72 -2.90
N GLU A 192 -9.22 -1.55 -2.93
CA GLU A 192 -9.16 -0.59 -1.82
C GLU A 192 -9.74 -1.16 -0.52
N ILE A 193 -10.79 -1.99 -0.59
CA ILE A 193 -11.33 -2.69 0.60
C ILE A 193 -10.29 -3.64 1.19
N ALA A 194 -9.55 -4.37 0.35
CA ALA A 194 -8.45 -5.20 0.83
C ALA A 194 -7.32 -4.35 1.44
N GLY A 195 -7.02 -3.18 0.85
CA GLY A 195 -6.09 -2.19 1.39
C GLY A 195 -6.51 -1.66 2.77
N LEU A 196 -7.79 -1.32 2.94
CA LEU A 196 -8.38 -0.92 4.22
C LEU A 196 -8.16 -1.99 5.29
N LEU A 197 -8.40 -3.26 4.97
CA LEU A 197 -8.18 -4.36 5.90
C LEU A 197 -6.70 -4.48 6.28
N ILE A 198 -5.78 -4.31 5.33
CA ILE A 198 -4.34 -4.25 5.61
C ILE A 198 -4.05 -3.13 6.62
N PHE A 199 -4.49 -1.90 6.36
CA PHE A 199 -4.27 -0.77 7.26
C PHE A 199 -4.86 -1.02 8.66
N TYR A 200 -6.07 -1.59 8.75
CA TYR A 200 -6.67 -1.97 10.02
C TYR A 200 -5.78 -2.93 10.82
N PHE A 201 -5.31 -4.02 10.18
CA PHE A 201 -4.49 -5.01 10.88
C PHE A 201 -3.11 -4.49 11.26
N ILE A 202 -2.49 -3.64 10.42
CA ILE A 202 -1.24 -2.95 10.77
C ILE A 202 -1.45 -2.04 11.98
N CYS A 203 -2.46 -1.17 11.93
CA CYS A 203 -2.73 -0.23 13.01
C CYS A 203 -3.02 -0.97 14.32
N LYS A 204 -3.82 -2.05 14.26
CA LYS A 204 -4.09 -2.91 15.41
C LYS A 204 -2.82 -3.55 15.97
N PHE A 205 -1.94 -4.06 15.11
CA PHE A 205 -0.67 -4.67 15.52
C PHE A 205 0.24 -3.72 16.30
N PHE A 206 0.33 -2.46 15.84
CA PHE A 206 1.23 -1.44 16.41
C PHE A 206 0.61 -0.58 17.52
N THR A 207 -0.69 -0.75 17.80
CA THR A 207 -1.37 -0.03 18.89
C THR A 207 -1.58 -0.89 20.14
N LEU A 208 -1.74 -2.20 19.98
CA LEU A 208 -1.79 -3.19 21.08
C LEU A 208 -0.41 -3.41 21.70
#